data_AF-A0A940QF43-F1
#
_entry.id   AF-A0A940QF43-F1
#
_cell.length_a   1.000
_cell.length_b   1.000
_cell.length_c   1.000
_cell.angle_alpha   90.00
_cell.angle_beta   90.00
_cell.angle_gamma   90.00
#
_symmetry.space_group_name_H-M   'P 1'
#
loop_
_entity.id
_entity.type
_entity.pdbx_description
1 polymer ?
#
loop_
_entity_poly.entity_id
_entity_poly.type
_entity_poly.pdbx_seq_one_letter_code
_entity_poly.pdbx_strand_id
1 'polypeptide(L)' 'RVLSIADHVVLSEIMGSREKNTYNIYAKDLADKIEGCVWFPSFEEMAEYVLANAKPGDLVLTMGCGDVYKCAKMMLGK' A
#
# COMPACT_ATOMS: atom_id res chain seq x y z
N ARG A 1 -7.57 -11.55 -8.46
CA ARG A 1 -7.12 -11.96 -7.11
C ARG A 1 -5.58 -11.97 -7.03
N VAL A 2 -4.90 -10.95 -7.55
CA VAL A 2 -3.42 -10.95 -7.62
C VAL A 2 -2.81 -10.40 -6.33
N LEU A 3 -3.42 -9.37 -5.75
CA LEU A 3 -2.97 -8.80 -4.47
C LEU A 3 -3.01 -9.84 -3.33
N SER A 4 -3.98 -10.74 -3.35
CA SER A 4 -4.10 -11.84 -2.39
C SER A 4 -3.04 -12.94 -2.51
N ILE A 5 -2.08 -12.82 -3.43
CA ILE A 5 -0.94 -13.74 -3.53
C ILE A 5 0.10 -13.42 -2.45
N ALA A 6 0.23 -12.16 -2.04
CA ALA A 6 1.09 -11.77 -0.94
C ALA A 6 0.48 -12.20 0.40
N ASP A 7 1.34 -12.60 1.35
CA ASP A 7 0.91 -12.98 2.70
C ASP A 7 0.30 -11.78 3.46
N HIS A 8 0.84 -10.58 3.22
CA HIS A 8 0.37 -9.33 3.81
C HIS A 8 0.29 -8.24 2.74
N VAL A 9 -0.83 -7.50 2.73
CA VAL A 9 -1.07 -6.41 1.77
C VAL A 9 -1.26 -5.10 2.50
N VAL A 10 -0.49 -4.09 2.11
CA VAL A 10 -0.61 -2.70 2.58
C VAL A 10 -0.98 -1.84 1.38
N LEU A 11 -2.16 -1.24 1.39
CA LEU A 11 -2.68 -0.41 0.31
C LEU A 11 -2.50 1.09 0.59
N SER A 12 -2.09 1.82 -0.43
CA SER A 12 -2.15 3.29 -0.44
C SER A 12 -3.52 3.77 -0.92
N GLU A 13 -3.76 5.08 -0.82
CA GLU A 13 -4.83 5.73 -1.58
C GLU A 13 -4.72 5.52 -3.10
N ILE A 14 -5.88 5.62 -3.77
CA ILE A 14 -5.95 5.57 -5.23
C ILE A 14 -5.35 6.86 -5.79
N MET A 15 -4.24 6.74 -6.52
CA MET A 15 -3.67 7.85 -7.28
C MET A 15 -4.42 7.99 -8.61
N GLY A 16 -5.47 8.82 -8.62
CA GLY A 16 -6.34 9.02 -9.79
C GLY A 16 -5.69 9.75 -10.97
N SER A 17 -4.44 10.22 -10.86
CA SER A 17 -3.76 11.01 -11.88
C SER A 17 -4.60 12.21 -12.36
N ARG A 18 -5.21 12.13 -13.55
CA ARG A 18 -6.09 13.18 -14.11
C ARG A 18 -7.58 12.81 -14.04
N GLU A 19 -7.91 11.70 -13.42
CA GLU A 19 -9.27 11.19 -13.30
C GLU A 19 -9.99 11.79 -12.09
N LYS A 20 -11.30 11.98 -12.24
CA LYS A 20 -12.20 12.34 -11.14
C LYS A 20 -12.87 11.08 -10.63
N ASN A 21 -13.00 10.96 -9.31
CA ASN A 21 -13.73 9.85 -8.71
C ASN A 21 -15.25 10.03 -8.88
N THR A 22 -15.77 9.69 -10.06
CA THR A 22 -17.20 9.80 -10.38
C THR A 22 -18.04 8.71 -9.69
N TYR A 23 -17.42 7.57 -9.39
CA TYR A 23 -18.12 6.38 -8.88
C TYR A 23 -18.03 6.23 -7.35
N ASN A 24 -17.36 7.17 -6.66
CA ASN A 24 -17.10 7.12 -5.23
C ASN A 24 -16.45 5.79 -4.81
N ILE A 25 -15.47 5.32 -5.59
CA ILE A 25 -14.67 4.14 -5.28
C ILE A 25 -13.35 4.58 -4.65
N TYR A 26 -13.01 3.98 -3.52
CA TYR A 26 -11.84 4.32 -2.71
C TYR A 26 -10.97 3.08 -2.48
N ALA A 27 -9.70 3.28 -2.10
CA ALA A 27 -8.79 2.17 -1.82
C ALA A 27 -9.31 1.24 -0.70
N LYS A 28 -9.98 1.81 0.31
CA LYS A 28 -10.67 1.06 1.37
C LYS A 28 -11.69 0.05 0.84
N ASP A 29 -12.41 0.36 -0.24
CA ASP A 29 -13.42 -0.55 -0.81
C ASP A 29 -12.77 -1.80 -1.43
N LEU A 30 -11.50 -1.69 -1.85
CA LEU A 30 -10.68 -2.82 -2.29
C LEU A 30 -10.05 -3.54 -1.10
N ALA A 31 -9.56 -2.81 -0.09
CA ALA A 31 -9.01 -3.38 1.14
C ALA A 31 -10.03 -4.30 1.83
N ASP A 32 -11.29 -3.87 1.94
CA ASP A 32 -12.39 -4.64 2.54
C ASP A 32 -12.67 -5.98 1.83
N LYS A 33 -12.18 -6.16 0.60
CA LYS A 33 -12.32 -7.39 -0.19
C LYS A 33 -11.11 -8.33 -0.09
N ILE A 34 -10.05 -7.93 0.61
CA ILE A 34 -8.82 -8.68 0.76
C ILE A 34 -8.61 -8.95 2.25
N GLU A 35 -8.71 -10.22 2.64
CA GLU A 35 -8.53 -10.62 4.04
C GLU A 35 -7.13 -10.22 4.56
N GLY A 36 -7.09 -9.61 5.74
CA GLY A 36 -5.83 -9.15 6.36
C GLY A 36 -5.18 -7.93 5.70
N CYS A 37 -5.81 -7.34 4.68
CA CYS A 37 -5.30 -6.13 4.05
C CYS A 37 -5.48 -4.92 4.98
N VAL A 38 -4.44 -4.10 5.07
CA VAL A 38 -4.49 -2.79 5.74
C VAL A 38 -4.37 -1.68 4.70
N TRP A 39 -4.93 -0.52 5.01
CA TRP A 39 -4.88 0.66 4.14
C TRP A 39 -4.50 1.89 4.96
N PHE A 40 -3.70 2.77 4.36
CA PHE A 40 -3.29 4.04 4.96
C PHE A 40 -3.40 5.20 3.95
N PRO A 41 -3.75 6.40 4.41
CA PRO A 41 -3.87 7.58 3.54
C PRO A 41 -2.53 8.21 3.16
N SER A 42 -1.44 7.93 3.91
CA SER A 42 -0.11 8.50 3.68
C SER A 42 0.98 7.44 3.51
N PHE A 43 2.05 7.79 2.78
CA PHE A 43 3.19 6.89 2.60
C PHE A 43 4.04 6.75 3.86
N GLU A 44 4.02 7.78 4.71
CA GLU A 44 4.67 7.79 6.01
C GLU A 44 4.06 6.71 6.93
N GLU A 45 2.73 6.69 7.08
CA GLU A 45 2.04 5.67 7.87
C GLU A 45 2.22 4.26 7.31
N MET A 46 2.24 4.11 5.96
CA MET A 46 2.54 2.83 5.32
C MET A 46 3.95 2.34 5.67
N ALA A 47 4.95 3.23 5.55
CA ALA A 47 6.34 2.90 5.83
C ALA A 47 6.54 2.54 7.31
N GLU A 48 5.96 3.31 8.22
CA GLU A 48 5.97 3.02 9.66
C GLU A 48 5.32 1.67 9.97
N TYR A 49 4.15 1.38 9.38
CA TYR A 49 3.47 0.11 9.55
C TYR A 49 4.34 -1.06 9.07
N VAL A 50 4.93 -0.96 7.88
CA VAL A 50 5.78 -2.03 7.33
C VAL A 50 7.01 -2.24 8.21
N LEU A 51 7.69 -1.17 8.64
CA LEU A 51 8.86 -1.26 9.52
C LEU A 51 8.51 -1.89 10.89
N ALA A 52 7.32 -1.63 11.41
CA ALA A 52 6.86 -2.19 12.69
C ALA A 52 6.46 -3.67 12.60
N ASN A 53 6.05 -4.15 11.43
CA ASN A 53 5.49 -5.50 11.27
C ASN A 53 6.42 -6.49 10.52
N ALA A 54 7.37 -5.99 9.73
CA ALA A 54 8.31 -6.83 8.99
C ALA A 54 9.25 -7.59 9.93
N LYS A 55 9.55 -8.84 9.56
CA LYS A 55 10.37 -9.78 10.35
C LYS A 55 11.59 -10.24 9.54
N PRO A 56 12.65 -10.75 10.22
CA PRO A 56 13.76 -11.36 9.53
C PRO A 56 13.30 -12.48 8.59
N GLY A 57 13.64 -12.37 7.30
CA GLY A 57 13.24 -13.32 6.26
C GLY A 57 12.10 -12.82 5.36
N ASP A 58 11.40 -11.74 5.74
CA ASP A 58 10.34 -11.17 4.92
C ASP A 58 10.90 -10.44 3.68
N LEU A 59 10.17 -10.54 2.57
CA LEU A 59 10.40 -9.75 1.36
C LEU A 59 9.35 -8.66 1.26
N VAL A 60 9.76 -7.41 1.46
CA VAL A 60 8.88 -6.24 1.24
C VAL A 60 8.98 -5.80 -0.22
N LEU A 61 7.85 -5.81 -0.92
CA LEU A 61 7.75 -5.37 -2.31
C LEU A 61 6.85 -4.14 -2.41
N THR A 62 7.44 -2.96 -2.69
CA THR A 62 6.66 -1.78 -3.08
C THR A 62 6.31 -1.88 -4.57
N MET A 63 5.03 -1.99 -4.89
CA MET A 63 4.56 -2.17 -6.27
C MET A 63 3.50 -1.12 -6.63
N GLY A 64 3.60 -0.57 -7.83
CA GLY A 64 2.63 0.38 -8.38
C GLY A 64 3.30 1.40 -9.31
N CYS A 65 2.50 2.33 -9.81
CA CYS A 65 2.97 3.49 -10.55
C CYS A 65 2.98 4.74 -9.66
N GLY A 66 3.56 5.83 -10.16
CA GLY A 66 3.65 7.08 -9.42
C GLY A 66 4.65 6.99 -8.28
N ASP A 67 4.23 7.39 -7.09
CA ASP A 67 5.13 7.72 -6.00
C ASP A 67 5.31 6.60 -4.95
N VAL A 68 4.78 5.40 -5.18
CA VAL A 68 4.88 4.28 -4.22
C VAL A 68 6.34 3.88 -3.92
N TYR A 69 7.27 4.15 -4.85
CA TYR A 69 8.71 3.94 -4.61
C TYR A 69 9.25 4.80 -3.46
N LYS A 70 8.59 5.92 -3.13
CA LYS A 70 8.96 6.78 -2.00
C LYS A 70 8.79 6.05 -0.67
N CYS A 71 7.81 5.15 -0.53
CA CYS A 71 7.70 4.28 0.64
C CYS A 71 9.00 3.48 0.87
N ALA A 72 9.56 2.89 -0.19
CA ALA A 72 10.81 2.14 -0.10
C ALA A 72 11.98 3.05 0.33
N LYS A 73 12.05 4.27 -0.18
CA LYS A 73 13.08 5.24 0.21
C LYS A 73 12.93 5.67 1.68
N MET A 74 11.71 5.95 2.14
CA MET A 74 11.41 6.27 3.52
C MET A 74 11.84 5.15 4.47
N MET A 75 11.51 3.89 4.14
CA MET A 75 11.94 2.72 4.93
C MET A 75 13.47 2.57 5.00
N LEU A 76 14.18 3.02 3.97
CA LEU A 76 15.65 2.99 3.90
C LEU A 76 16.32 4.26 4.43
N GLY A 77 15.56 5.26 4.88
CA GLY A 77 16.07 6.57 5.31
C GLY A 77 16.76 7.36 4.19
N LYS A 78 16.23 7.31 2.96
CA LYS A 78 16.79 7.91 1.73
C LYS A 78 15.88 8.92 1.05
#